data_AF-A0A535L0R5-F1
#
_entry.id   AF-A0A535L0R5-F1
#
_cell.length_a   1.000
_cell.length_b   1.000
_cell.length_c   1.000
_cell.angle_alpha   90.00
_cell.angle_beta   90.00
_cell.angle_gamma   90.00
#
_symmetry.space_group_name_H-M   'P 1'
#
loop_
_entity.id
_entity.type
_entity.pdbx_description
1 polymer ?
#
loop_
_entity_poly.entity_id
_entity_poly.type
_entity_poly.pdbx_seq_one_letter_code
_entity_poly.pdbx_strand_id
1 'polypeptide(L)'
;MTDSRSLRGMDLLKAELLATVSHELRSPLASVKGYAATLLRHERRISREERHEFLLAITEASDRLAVVIDRLLEISQLDTDAITMKPSTVDLVYLVREALTASEQRFIAS
;
A
#
# COMPACT_ATOMS: atom_id res chain seq x y z
N MET A 1 29.99 21.67 8.45
CA MET A 1 30.20 20.60 7.43
C MET A 1 29.34 19.35 7.67
N THR A 2 28.66 19.21 8.82
CA THR A 2 27.85 18.03 9.18
C THR A 2 26.41 18.08 8.61
N ASP A 3 25.80 19.27 8.51
CA ASP A 3 24.41 19.42 7.99
C ASP A 3 24.25 18.99 6.53
N SER A 4 25.21 19.30 5.67
CA SER A 4 25.11 18.96 4.23
C SER A 4 25.18 17.45 3.98
N ARG A 5 25.81 16.67 4.88
CA ARG A 5 25.79 15.19 4.83
C ARG A 5 24.44 14.63 5.29
N SER A 6 23.84 15.23 6.32
CA SER A 6 22.53 14.83 6.84
C SER A 6 21.42 15.06 5.80
N LEU A 7 21.39 16.26 5.20
CA LEU A 7 20.45 16.62 4.14
C LEU A 7 20.56 15.67 2.92
N ARG A 8 21.78 15.38 2.47
CA ARG A 8 22.01 14.41 1.39
C ARG A 8 21.55 13.00 1.75
N GLY A 9 21.72 12.56 3.00
CA GLY A 9 21.24 11.26 3.45
C GLY A 9 19.71 11.16 3.38
N MET A 10 19.02 12.23 3.77
CA MET A 10 17.56 12.31 3.73
C MET A 10 17.02 12.33 2.30
N ASP A 11 17.67 13.05 1.39
CA ASP A 11 17.29 13.07 -0.04
C ASP A 11 17.49 11.69 -0.70
N LEU A 12 18.55 10.97 -0.34
CA LEU A 12 18.81 9.62 -0.85
C LEU A 12 17.74 8.63 -0.38
N LEU A 13 17.35 8.69 0.90
CA LEU A 13 16.27 7.86 1.45
C LEU A 13 14.93 8.14 0.75
N LYS A 14 14.61 9.41 0.47
CA LYS A 14 13.42 9.78 -0.32
C LYS A 14 13.46 9.21 -1.73
N ALA A 15 14.61 9.31 -2.40
CA ALA A 15 14.77 8.76 -3.75
C ALA A 15 14.60 7.23 -3.78
N GLU A 16 15.15 6.52 -2.79
CA GLU A 16 15.03 5.07 -2.65
C GLU A 16 13.59 4.64 -2.36
N LEU A 17 12.88 5.36 -1.49
CA LEU A 17 11.46 5.15 -1.23
C LEU A 17 10.63 5.32 -2.51
N LEU A 18 10.82 6.43 -3.24
CA LEU A 18 10.10 6.70 -4.49
C LEU A 18 10.38 5.65 -5.56
N ALA A 19 11.63 5.20 -5.67
CA ALA A 19 11.99 4.11 -6.57
C ALA A 19 11.26 2.82 -6.20
N THR A 20 11.27 2.45 -4.92
CA THR A 20 10.60 1.25 -4.41
C THR A 20 9.11 1.29 -4.68
N VAL A 21 8.42 2.38 -4.32
CA VAL A 21 6.99 2.56 -4.59
C VAL A 21 6.68 2.49 -6.08
N SER A 22 7.51 3.11 -6.93
CA SER A 22 7.34 3.04 -8.39
C SER A 22 7.45 1.61 -8.93
N HIS A 23 8.34 0.80 -8.36
CA HIS A 23 8.48 -0.60 -8.72
C HIS A 23 7.28 -1.42 -8.25
N GLU A 24 6.82 -1.21 -7.02
CA GLU A 24 5.67 -1.91 -6.44
C GLU A 24 4.36 -1.58 -7.16
N LEU A 25 4.16 -0.34 -7.61
CA LEU A 25 2.99 0.06 -8.39
C LEU A 25 2.99 -0.54 -9.82
N ARG A 26 4.16 -0.74 -10.41
CA ARG A 26 4.28 -1.20 -11.81
C ARG A 26 3.71 -2.61 -12.02
N SER A 27 3.93 -3.52 -11.07
CA SER A 27 3.49 -4.91 -11.17
C SER A 27 1.95 -5.08 -11.20
N PRO A 28 1.18 -4.54 -10.22
CA PRO A 28 -0.28 -4.61 -10.26
C PRO A 28 -0.86 -3.83 -11.44
N LEU A 29 -0.29 -2.68 -11.82
CA LEU A 29 -0.72 -1.94 -13.01
C LEU A 29 -0.55 -2.76 -14.31
N ALA A 30 0.57 -3.48 -14.44
CA ALA A 30 0.80 -4.37 -15.57
C ALA A 30 -0.24 -5.51 -15.60
N SER A 31 -0.61 -6.04 -14.43
CA SER A 31 -1.65 -7.07 -14.29
C SER A 31 -3.02 -6.54 -14.72
N VAL A 32 -3.45 -5.39 -14.21
CA VAL A 32 -4.72 -4.73 -14.62
C VAL A 32 -4.77 -4.56 -16.13
N LYS A 33 -3.70 -3.98 -16.71
CA LYS A 33 -3.62 -3.76 -18.16
C LYS A 33 -3.63 -5.06 -18.96
N GLY A 34 -2.93 -6.10 -18.49
CA GLY A 34 -2.85 -7.40 -19.14
C GLY A 34 -4.19 -8.15 -19.18
N TYR A 35 -4.89 -8.19 -18.04
CA TYR A 35 -6.21 -8.81 -17.96
C TYR A 35 -7.25 -8.02 -18.76
N ALA A 36 -7.28 -6.69 -18.64
CA ALA A 36 -8.19 -5.85 -19.41
C ALA A 36 -7.96 -6.01 -20.93
N ALA A 37 -6.70 -6.02 -21.38
CA ALA A 37 -6.36 -6.25 -22.78
C ALA A 37 -6.79 -7.64 -23.27
N THR A 38 -6.67 -8.67 -22.42
CA THR A 38 -7.10 -10.04 -22.73
C THR A 38 -8.61 -10.12 -22.87
N LEU A 39 -9.35 -9.51 -21.95
CA LEU A 39 -10.81 -9.40 -22.00
C LEU A 39 -11.30 -8.70 -23.27
N LEU A 40 -10.66 -7.59 -23.64
CA LEU A 40 -10.99 -6.84 -24.87
C LEU A 40 -10.66 -7.63 -26.15
N ARG A 41 -9.50 -8.28 -26.20
CA ARG A 41 -9.04 -9.00 -27.40
C ARG A 41 -9.83 -10.28 -27.68
N HIS A 42 -10.26 -10.97 -26.62
CA HIS A 42 -10.88 -12.29 -26.72
C HIS A 42 -12.33 -12.30 -26.21
N GLU A 43 -13.02 -11.16 -26.24
CA GLU A 43 -14.36 -10.97 -25.65
C GLU A 43 -15.37 -12.06 -26.00
N ARG A 44 -15.37 -12.53 -27.25
CA ARG A 44 -16.30 -13.56 -27.78
C ARG A 44 -15.82 -15.00 -27.57
N ARG A 45 -14.60 -15.20 -27.09
CA ARG A 45 -13.93 -16.51 -26.92
C ARG A 45 -13.71 -16.89 -25.45
N ILE A 46 -13.85 -15.95 -24.53
CA ILE A 46 -13.74 -16.17 -23.09
C ILE A 46 -15.12 -16.54 -22.54
N SER A 47 -15.19 -17.61 -21.74
CA SER A 47 -16.40 -18.04 -21.04
C SER A 47 -16.86 -17.00 -20.00
N ARG A 48 -18.06 -17.17 -19.45
CA ARG A 48 -18.55 -16.26 -18.40
C ARG A 48 -17.73 -16.41 -17.12
N GLU A 49 -17.30 -17.62 -16.82
CA GLU A 49 -16.52 -18.00 -15.65
C GLU A 49 -15.10 -17.41 -15.74
N GLU A 50 -14.38 -17.63 -16.84
CA GLU A 50 -13.05 -17.04 -17.06
C GLU A 50 -13.10 -15.50 -17.07
N ARG A 51 -14.17 -14.92 -17.62
CA ARG A 51 -14.38 -13.46 -17.58
C ARG A 51 -14.48 -12.96 -16.14
N HIS A 52 -15.19 -13.71 -15.29
CA HIS A 52 -15.30 -13.36 -13.87
C HIS A 52 -13.94 -13.46 -13.17
N GLU A 53 -13.15 -14.50 -13.44
CA GLU A 53 -11.80 -14.64 -12.88
C GLU A 53 -10.88 -13.48 -13.28
N PHE A 54 -10.90 -13.05 -14.55
CA PHE A 54 -10.13 -11.88 -14.97
C PHE A 54 -10.59 -10.58 -14.29
N LEU A 55 -11.89 -10.41 -14.09
CA LEU A 55 -12.42 -9.24 -13.38
C LEU A 55 -12.00 -9.27 -11.90
N LEU A 56 -12.04 -10.43 -11.23
CA LEU A 56 -11.52 -10.59 -9.88
C LEU A 56 -10.03 -10.25 -9.79
N ALA A 57 -9.22 -10.73 -10.74
CA ALA A 57 -7.79 -10.44 -10.77
C ALA A 57 -7.50 -8.94 -11.00
N ILE A 58 -8.33 -8.24 -11.79
CA ILE A 58 -8.25 -6.78 -11.94
C ILE A 58 -8.61 -6.07 -10.63
N THR A 59 -9.67 -6.50 -9.95
CA THR A 59 -10.07 -5.94 -8.65
C THR A 59 -8.95 -6.10 -7.62
N GLU A 60 -8.42 -7.32 -7.47
CA GLU A 60 -7.34 -7.59 -6.51
C GLU A 60 -6.07 -6.76 -6.82
N ALA A 61 -5.69 -6.64 -8.08
CA ALA A 61 -4.56 -5.80 -8.48
C ALA A 61 -4.82 -4.30 -8.19
N SER A 62 -6.07 -3.85 -8.33
CA SER A 62 -6.49 -2.48 -8.01
C SER A 62 -6.46 -2.22 -6.49
N ASP A 63 -6.89 -3.19 -5.68
CA ASP A 63 -6.81 -3.09 -4.22
C ASP A 63 -5.36 -3.03 -3.73
N ARG A 64 -4.47 -3.83 -4.34
CA ARG A 64 -3.03 -3.75 -4.06
C ARG A 64 -2.44 -2.39 -4.43
N LEU A 65 -2.86 -1.78 -5.54
CA LEU A 65 -2.46 -0.41 -5.90
C LEU A 65 -2.91 0.60 -4.83
N ALA A 66 -4.15 0.50 -4.36
CA ALA A 66 -4.69 1.39 -3.33
C ALA A 66 -3.85 1.32 -2.05
N VAL A 67 -3.50 0.11 -1.57
CA VAL A 67 -2.64 -0.07 -0.38
C VAL A 67 -1.28 0.63 -0.52
N VAL A 68 -0.65 0.56 -1.70
CA VAL A 68 0.65 1.21 -1.94
C VAL A 68 0.50 2.74 -1.96
N ILE A 69 -0.58 3.25 -2.55
CA ILE A 69 -0.89 4.69 -2.56
C ILE A 69 -1.16 5.21 -1.15
N ASP A 70 -1.96 4.49 -0.36
CA ASP A 70 -2.30 4.89 1.01
C ASP A 70 -1.04 4.97 1.88
N ARG A 71 -0.14 4.00 1.79
CA ARG A 71 1.16 4.03 2.48
C ARG A 71 1.99 5.25 2.08
N LEU A 72 2.00 5.62 0.79
CA LEU A 72 2.71 6.81 0.34
C LEU A 72 2.11 8.09 0.92
N LEU A 73 0.78 8.17 1.02
CA LEU A 73 0.08 9.30 1.62
C LEU A 73 0.32 9.39 3.14
N GLU A 74 0.32 8.26 3.85
CA GLU A 74 0.67 8.20 5.28
C GLU A 74 2.09 8.72 5.53
N ILE A 75 3.06 8.30 4.72
CA ILE A 75 4.45 8.78 4.82
C ILE A 75 4.52 10.28 4.52
N SER A 76 3.81 10.76 3.50
CA SER A 76 3.77 12.20 3.20
C SER A 76 3.17 13.03 4.34
N GLN A 77 2.19 12.48 5.08
CA GLN A 77 1.61 13.15 6.24
C GLN A 77 2.57 13.15 7.44
N LEU A 78 3.35 12.08 7.64
CA LEU A 78 4.41 11.98 8.65
C LEU A 78 5.56 12.95 8.38
N ASP A 79 5.91 13.18 7.11
CA ASP A 79 6.97 14.10 6.67
C ASP A 79 6.59 15.58 6.87
N THR A 80 5.31 15.86 7.07
CA THR A 80 4.85 17.20 7.44
C THR A 80 4.85 17.25 8.97
N ASP A 81 5.33 18.33 9.61
CA ASP A 81 5.22 18.58 11.07
C ASP A 81 3.74 18.63 11.58
N ALA A 82 2.78 18.18 10.77
CA ALA A 82 1.35 18.14 11.00
C ALA A 82 0.92 17.10 12.05
N ILE A 83 1.77 16.15 12.44
CA ILE A 83 1.46 15.22 13.53
C ILE A 83 1.73 15.90 14.86
N THR A 84 0.71 16.55 15.41
CA THR A 84 0.75 17.09 16.77
C THR A 84 0.63 15.93 17.77
N MET A 85 1.76 15.33 18.16
CA MET A 85 1.75 14.36 19.26
C MET A 85 1.30 15.05 20.55
N LYS A 86 0.29 14.48 21.22
CA LYS A 86 -0.18 14.91 22.54
C LYS A 86 0.18 13.84 23.57
N PRO A 87 1.35 13.94 24.23
CA PRO A 87 1.72 12.99 25.27
C PRO A 87 0.68 13.00 26.39
N SER A 88 0.28 11.81 26.83
CA SER A 88 -0.61 11.65 27.98
C SER A 88 -0.21 10.40 28.76
N THR A 89 -0.57 10.36 30.04
CA THR A 89 -0.43 9.16 30.86
C THR A 89 -1.42 8.12 30.36
N VAL A 90 -0.91 6.93 30.00
CA VAL A 90 -1.71 5.81 29.49
C VAL A 90 -1.47 4.57 30.34
N ASP A 91 -2.48 3.71 30.45
CA ASP A 91 -2.33 2.35 31.00
C ASP A 91 -1.74 1.44 29.92
N LEU A 92 -0.44 1.18 30.01
CA LEU A 92 0.30 0.30 29.10
C LEU A 92 -0.26 -1.12 29.07
N VAL A 93 -0.73 -1.66 30.21
CA VAL A 93 -1.26 -3.02 30.27
C VAL A 93 -2.57 -3.11 29.50
N TYR A 94 -3.44 -2.11 29.67
CA TYR A 94 -4.68 -2.01 28.91
C TYR A 94 -4.42 -1.88 27.40
N LEU A 95 -3.54 -0.94 27.00
CA LEU A 95 -3.22 -0.67 25.60
C LEU A 95 -2.67 -1.91 24.88
N VAL A 96 -1.76 -2.65 25.53
CA VAL A 96 -1.18 -3.89 24.97
C VAL A 96 -2.24 -4.98 24.79
N ARG A 97 -3.17 -5.13 25.76
CA ARG A 97 -4.26 -6.12 25.64
C ARG A 97 -5.23 -5.77 24.52
N GLU A 98 -5.56 -4.49 24.38
CA GLU A 98 -6.41 -4.01 23.28
C GLU A 98 -5.76 -4.27 21.91
N ALA A 99 -4.48 -3.96 21.77
CA ALA A 99 -3.73 -4.22 20.54
C ALA A 99 -3.66 -5.72 20.18
N LEU A 100 -3.44 -6.60 21.17
CA LEU A 100 -3.47 -8.05 20.97
C LEU A 100 -4.84 -8.52 20.48
N THR A 101 -5.91 -8.06 21.12
CA THR A 101 -7.29 -8.40 20.74
C THR A 101 -7.61 -7.94 19.31
N ALA A 102 -7.21 -6.72 18.94
CA ALA A 102 -7.41 -6.19 17.58
C ALA A 102 -6.62 -6.95 16.52
N SER A 103 -5.42 -7.43 16.85
CA SER A 103 -4.58 -8.23 15.95
C SER A 103 -5.16 -9.64 15.72
N GLU A 104 -5.70 -10.26 16.77
CA GLU A 104 -6.36 -11.57 16.69
C GLU A 104 -7.62 -11.54 15.81
N GLN A 105 -8.43 -10.48 15.88
CA GLN A 105 -9.61 -10.32 15.03
C GLN A 105 -9.26 -10.20 13.55
N ARG A 106 -8.10 -9.60 13.23
CA ARG A 106 -7.61 -9.45 11.86
C ARG A 106 -7.07 -10.75 11.29
N PHE A 107 -6.68 -11.70 12.15
CA PHE A 107 -6.20 -13.03 11.78
C PHE A 107 -7.34 -14.04 11.51
N ILE A 108 -8.51 -13.84 12.12
CA ILE A 108 -9.68 -14.74 11.95
C ILE A 108 -10.53 -14.32 10.74
N ALA A 109 -10.33 -13.10 10.22
CA ALA A 109 -11.06 -12.54 9.08
C ALA A 109 -10.30 -12.62 7.73
N SER A 110 -9.14 -13.29 7.69
CA SER A 110 -8.35 -13.60 6.48
C SER A 110 -8.35 -15.09 6.19
#